data_AF-A0AAE3F5V3-F1
#
_entry.id   AF-A0AAE3F5V3-F1
#
_cell.length_a   1.000
_cell.length_b   1.000
_cell.length_c   1.000
_cell.angle_alpha   90.00
_cell.angle_beta   90.00
_cell.angle_gamma   90.00
#
_symmetry.space_group_name_H-M   'P 1'
#
loop_
_entity.id
_entity.type
_entity.pdbx_description
1 polymer ?
#
loop_
_entity_poly.entity_id
_entity_poly.type
_entity_poly.pdbx_seq_one_letter_code
_entity_poly.pdbx_strand_id
1 'polypeptide(L)'
;MSQPDFLYELFEDFMDDPANQDFSMDNGLVCRWLTGQAKISPKISAYYSKPSNQKKLAETIHQNLLPLMSDCNMAMQDIYTLFIQDDTISDAKKKNLASLYKPASSRLLFLAKLISFGMERQFIKRDTKNQKLIAGGALSPIVLDYIMDSEVPKPCRHFIGRDKEL
;
A
#
# COMPACT_ATOMS: atom_id res chain seq x y z
N MET A 1 -9.35 -14.80 10.30
CA MET A 1 -9.06 -13.40 10.65
C MET A 1 -9.90 -12.51 9.77
N SER A 2 -10.70 -11.60 10.35
CA SER A 2 -11.47 -10.61 9.59
C SER A 2 -10.60 -9.40 9.21
N GLN A 3 -11.12 -8.50 8.35
CA GLN A 3 -10.42 -7.26 7.97
C GLN A 3 -10.13 -6.33 9.16
N PRO A 4 -11.10 -6.09 10.08
CA PRO A 4 -10.81 -5.36 11.32
C PRO A 4 -9.77 -6.04 12.19
N ASP A 5 -9.87 -7.36 12.42
CA ASP A 5 -8.91 -8.09 13.26
C ASP A 5 -7.49 -7.89 12.74
N PHE A 6 -7.28 -8.01 11.43
CA PHE A 6 -5.98 -7.78 10.81
C PHE A 6 -5.41 -6.39 11.10
N LEU A 7 -6.25 -5.35 11.16
CA LEU A 7 -5.78 -4.00 11.46
C LEU A 7 -5.52 -3.76 12.94
N TYR A 8 -6.30 -4.39 13.82
CA TYR A 8 -5.99 -4.39 15.25
C TYR A 8 -4.63 -5.06 15.51
N GLU A 9 -4.36 -6.19 14.85
CA GLU A 9 -3.07 -6.87 14.91
C GLU A 9 -1.93 -6.03 14.33
N LEU A 10 -2.15 -5.35 13.19
CA LEU A 10 -1.14 -4.50 12.55
C LEU A 10 -0.80 -3.25 13.37
N PHE A 11 -1.79 -2.67 14.06
CA PHE A 11 -1.64 -1.44 14.82
C PHE A 11 -1.75 -1.66 16.34
N GLU A 12 -1.44 -2.86 16.81
CA GLU A 12 -1.50 -3.25 18.21
C GLU A 12 -0.76 -2.25 19.11
N ASP A 13 0.47 -1.87 18.73
CA ASP A 13 1.27 -0.93 19.52
C ASP A 13 0.68 0.49 19.62
N PHE A 14 -0.15 0.89 18.65
CA PHE A 14 -0.93 2.12 18.72
C PHE A 14 -2.16 1.95 19.63
N MET A 15 -2.83 0.81 19.57
CA MET A 15 -4.06 0.53 20.33
C MET A 15 -3.75 0.37 21.83
N ASP A 16 -2.62 -0.23 22.17
CA ASP A 16 -2.19 -0.48 23.54
C ASP A 16 -1.57 0.75 24.23
N ASP A 17 -1.27 1.81 23.47
CA ASP A 17 -0.73 3.03 24.02
C ASP A 17 -1.77 3.71 24.94
N PRO A 18 -1.43 4.02 26.21
CA PRO A 18 -2.37 4.68 27.14
C PRO A 18 -2.98 5.98 26.60
N ALA A 19 -2.28 6.67 25.70
CA ALA A 19 -2.78 7.89 25.07
C ALA A 19 -3.91 7.66 24.05
N ASN A 20 -4.18 6.42 23.66
CA ASN A 20 -5.14 6.04 22.62
C ASN A 20 -6.26 5.12 23.13
N GLN A 21 -6.44 4.97 24.45
CA GLN A 21 -7.48 4.11 25.03
C GLN A 21 -8.91 4.48 24.61
N ASP A 22 -9.14 5.74 24.24
CA ASP A 22 -10.42 6.27 23.75
C ASP A 22 -10.65 5.97 22.25
N PHE A 23 -9.66 5.44 21.55
CA PHE A 23 -9.72 5.18 20.12
C PHE A 23 -10.39 3.83 19.83
N SER A 24 -11.31 3.82 18.86
CA SER A 24 -11.89 2.61 18.30
C SER A 24 -11.83 2.67 16.78
N MET A 25 -11.60 1.52 16.13
CA MET A 25 -11.65 1.46 14.67
C MET A 25 -13.09 1.39 14.21
N ASP A 26 -13.47 2.29 13.29
CA ASP A 26 -14.74 2.21 12.57
C ASP A 26 -14.64 1.14 11.47
N ASN A 27 -15.42 0.07 11.60
CA ASN A 27 -15.40 -1.06 10.65
C ASN A 27 -15.71 -0.63 9.20
N GLY A 28 -16.56 0.39 9.00
CA GLY A 28 -16.87 0.92 7.68
C GLY A 28 -15.68 1.67 7.06
N LEU A 29 -14.92 2.41 7.87
CA LEU A 29 -13.68 3.07 7.46
C LEU A 29 -12.55 2.06 7.20
N VAL A 30 -12.45 0.99 7.99
CA VAL A 30 -11.48 -0.10 7.78
C VAL A 30 -11.62 -0.69 6.38
N CYS A 31 -12.82 -1.12 6.00
CA CYS A 31 -13.08 -1.69 4.67
C CYS A 31 -12.77 -0.69 3.55
N ARG A 32 -13.15 0.58 3.73
CA ARG A 32 -12.88 1.65 2.75
C ARG A 32 -11.40 1.96 2.63
N TRP A 33 -10.62 1.88 3.70
CA TRP A 33 -9.18 2.10 3.62
C TRP A 33 -8.46 0.94 2.93
N LEU A 34 -8.74 -0.32 3.31
CA LEU A 34 -8.17 -1.50 2.65
C LEU A 34 -8.49 -1.54 1.16
N THR A 35 -9.68 -1.06 0.78
CA THR A 35 -10.09 -0.94 -0.62
C THR A 35 -9.66 0.38 -1.26
N GLY A 36 -8.85 1.23 -0.62
CA GLY A 36 -8.34 2.49 -1.20
C GLY A 36 -9.41 3.54 -1.53
N GLN A 37 -10.57 3.48 -0.88
CA GLN A 37 -11.70 4.42 -1.01
C GLN A 37 -11.68 5.54 0.04
N ALA A 38 -10.98 5.35 1.16
CA ALA A 38 -10.78 6.34 2.20
C ALA A 38 -9.34 6.34 2.70
N LYS A 39 -8.93 7.47 3.29
CA LYS A 39 -7.66 7.57 4.03
C LYS A 39 -7.77 6.91 5.40
N ILE A 40 -6.64 6.48 5.95
CA ILE A 40 -6.55 6.05 7.34
C ILE A 40 -6.79 7.22 8.31
N SER A 41 -7.12 6.90 9.57
CA SER A 41 -7.23 7.88 10.65
C SER A 41 -5.96 8.73 10.77
N PRO A 42 -6.09 10.08 10.81
CA PRO A 42 -4.95 10.96 11.06
C PRO A 42 -4.25 10.68 12.40
N LYS A 43 -4.97 10.18 13.42
CA LYS A 43 -4.39 9.83 14.73
C LYS A 43 -3.37 8.67 14.59
N ILE A 44 -3.71 7.66 13.78
CA ILE A 44 -2.82 6.54 13.46
C ILE A 44 -1.61 7.03 12.64
N SER A 45 -1.86 7.78 11.55
CA SER A 45 -0.77 8.30 10.71
C SER A 45 0.20 9.18 11.51
N ALA A 46 -0.31 10.06 12.38
CA ALA A 46 0.52 10.90 13.23
C ALA A 46 1.34 10.08 14.25
N TYR A 47 0.79 8.99 14.79
CA TYR A 47 1.51 8.12 15.71
C TYR A 47 2.76 7.52 15.07
N TYR A 48 2.64 6.98 13.85
CA TYR A 48 3.73 6.33 13.14
C TYR A 48 4.65 7.29 12.36
N SER A 49 4.41 8.59 12.40
CA SER A 49 5.37 9.59 11.90
C SER A 49 6.67 9.61 12.73
N LYS A 50 6.61 9.15 14.00
CA LYS A 50 7.76 9.11 14.91
C LYS A 50 8.65 7.90 14.63
N PRO A 51 9.99 8.07 14.48
CA PRO A 51 10.90 6.95 14.25
C PRO A 51 10.90 5.85 15.32
N SER A 52 10.59 6.19 16.58
CA SER A 52 10.44 5.21 17.66
C SER A 52 9.26 4.27 17.41
N ASN A 53 8.14 4.82 16.96
CA ASN A 53 6.91 4.07 16.71
C ASN A 53 7.00 3.28 15.40
N GLN A 54 7.79 3.75 14.43
CA GLN A 54 8.12 2.95 13.23
C GLN A 54 8.91 1.68 13.57
N LYS A 55 9.75 1.71 14.62
CA LYS A 55 10.44 0.51 15.11
C LYS A 55 9.48 -0.45 15.79
N LYS A 56 8.58 0.07 16.65
CA LYS A 56 7.50 -0.73 17.24
C LYS A 56 6.66 -1.42 16.16
N LEU A 57 6.21 -0.68 15.15
CA LEU A 57 5.47 -1.23 14.01
C LEU A 57 6.25 -2.36 13.30
N ALA A 58 7.57 -2.25 13.17
CA ALA A 58 8.38 -3.31 12.57
C ALA A 58 8.40 -4.59 13.44
N GLU A 59 8.42 -4.43 14.76
CA GLU A 59 8.32 -5.53 15.74
C GLU A 59 6.92 -6.15 15.71
N THR A 60 5.85 -5.34 15.70
CA THR A 60 4.46 -5.77 15.56
C THR A 60 4.25 -6.57 14.27
N ILE A 61 4.77 -6.08 13.13
CA ILE A 61 4.70 -6.80 11.86
C ILE A 61 5.41 -8.15 11.94
N HIS A 62 6.56 -8.21 12.63
CA HIS A 62 7.30 -9.45 12.82
C HIS A 62 6.51 -10.49 13.60
N GLN A 63 5.87 -10.07 14.68
CA GLN A 63 5.17 -10.95 15.60
C GLN A 63 3.81 -11.37 15.06
N ASN A 64 3.05 -10.43 14.49
CA ASN A 64 1.63 -10.64 14.21
C ASN A 64 1.39 -10.92 12.71
N LEU A 65 2.14 -10.28 11.82
CA LEU A 65 1.89 -10.36 10.36
C LEU A 65 2.69 -11.45 9.65
N LEU A 66 3.98 -11.58 9.98
CA LEU A 66 4.84 -12.56 9.29
C LEU A 66 4.33 -14.00 9.41
N PRO A 67 3.84 -14.47 10.57
CA PRO A 67 3.30 -15.83 10.69
C PRO A 67 2.06 -16.09 9.83
N LEU A 68 1.36 -15.03 9.42
CA LEU A 68 0.17 -15.12 8.58
C LEU A 68 0.51 -15.18 7.09
N MET A 69 1.75 -14.85 6.70
CA MET A 69 2.20 -14.88 5.32
C MET A 69 2.78 -16.26 4.96
N SER A 70 2.25 -16.88 3.91
CA SER A 70 2.77 -18.16 3.42
C SER A 70 4.19 -18.05 2.82
N ASP A 71 4.47 -16.95 2.12
CA ASP A 71 5.80 -16.63 1.60
C ASP A 71 6.12 -15.14 1.87
N CYS A 72 6.82 -14.88 2.97
CA CYS A 72 7.19 -13.54 3.36
C CYS A 72 8.26 -12.92 2.45
N ASN A 73 9.10 -13.73 1.81
CA ASN A 73 10.16 -13.23 0.94
C ASN A 73 9.60 -12.75 -0.38
N MET A 74 8.70 -13.53 -0.99
CA MET A 74 8.00 -13.13 -2.21
C MET A 74 7.15 -11.88 -1.96
N ALA A 75 6.37 -11.85 -0.87
CA ALA A 75 5.55 -10.68 -0.53
C ALA A 75 6.40 -9.41 -0.35
N MET A 76 7.55 -9.52 0.33
CA MET A 76 8.47 -8.39 0.51
C MET A 76 9.09 -7.93 -0.82
N GLN A 77 9.42 -8.87 -1.71
CA GLN A 77 9.96 -8.56 -3.04
C GLN A 77 8.91 -7.87 -3.92
N ASP A 78 7.67 -8.33 -3.91
CA ASP A 78 6.57 -7.69 -4.64
C ASP A 78 6.31 -6.28 -4.14
N ILE A 79 6.29 -6.08 -2.81
CA ILE A 79 6.17 -4.75 -2.20
C ILE A 79 7.33 -3.82 -2.62
N TYR A 80 8.55 -4.32 -2.62
CA TYR A 80 9.72 -3.54 -3.07
C TYR A 80 9.60 -3.17 -4.56
N THR A 81 9.12 -4.09 -5.39
CA THR A 81 8.92 -3.88 -6.83
C THR A 81 7.86 -2.81 -7.08
N LEU A 82 6.71 -2.88 -6.39
CA LEU A 82 5.68 -1.84 -6.45
C LEU A 82 6.23 -0.48 -6.02
N PHE A 83 7.01 -0.45 -4.93
CA PHE A 83 7.59 0.78 -4.42
C PHE A 83 8.59 1.44 -5.39
N ILE A 84 9.48 0.66 -6.02
CA ILE A 84 10.50 1.23 -6.91
C ILE A 84 9.89 1.71 -8.24
N GLN A 85 8.80 1.06 -8.68
CA GLN A 85 8.09 1.39 -9.92
C GLN A 85 7.14 2.59 -9.78
N ASP A 86 6.74 2.98 -8.57
CA ASP A 86 5.87 4.13 -8.33
C ASP A 86 6.59 5.44 -8.72
N ASP A 87 6.19 6.04 -9.84
CA ASP A 87 6.78 7.24 -10.43
C ASP A 87 6.40 8.54 -9.72
N THR A 88 5.40 8.51 -8.85
CA THR A 88 5.00 9.68 -8.04
C THR A 88 5.86 9.84 -6.78
N ILE A 89 6.70 8.86 -6.45
CA ILE A 89 7.65 8.91 -5.33
C ILE A 89 9.00 9.43 -5.83
N SER A 90 9.55 10.45 -5.15
CA SER A 90 10.85 11.03 -5.52
C SER A 90 12.02 10.05 -5.39
N ASP A 91 13.01 10.18 -6.28
CA ASP A 91 14.20 9.32 -6.28
C ASP A 91 15.00 9.40 -4.98
N ALA A 92 15.05 10.57 -4.34
CA ALA A 92 15.68 10.73 -3.04
C ALA A 92 15.00 9.85 -1.97
N LYS A 93 13.66 9.82 -1.96
CA LYS A 93 12.90 8.97 -1.03
C LYS A 93 13.06 7.49 -1.36
N LYS A 94 13.03 7.13 -2.65
CA LYS A 94 13.33 5.77 -3.14
C LYS A 94 14.69 5.28 -2.67
N LYS A 95 15.74 6.07 -2.88
CA LYS A 95 17.11 5.74 -2.46
C LYS A 95 17.23 5.55 -0.95
N ASN A 96 16.60 6.43 -0.16
CA ASN A 96 16.61 6.35 1.29
C ASN A 96 15.95 5.06 1.81
N LEU A 97 14.76 4.71 1.32
CA LEU A 97 14.07 3.49 1.77
C LEU A 97 14.67 2.22 1.17
N ALA A 98 15.08 2.23 -0.11
CA ALA A 98 15.71 1.08 -0.76
C ALA A 98 17.04 0.66 -0.08
N SER A 99 17.72 1.59 0.60
CA SER A 99 18.90 1.26 1.40
C SER A 99 18.59 0.29 2.55
N LEU A 100 17.37 0.35 3.10
CA LEU A 100 16.90 -0.50 4.20
C LEU A 100 16.41 -1.87 3.72
N TYR A 101 16.09 -2.02 2.43
CA TYR A 101 15.65 -3.30 1.86
C TYR A 101 16.80 -4.29 1.65
N LYS A 102 18.02 -3.81 1.34
CA LYS A 102 19.17 -4.67 1.02
C LYS A 102 19.55 -5.62 2.18
N PRO A 103 19.75 -5.13 3.42
CA PRO A 103 20.11 -5.99 4.55
C PRO A 103 18.88 -6.73 5.06
N ALA A 104 18.98 -8.04 5.28
CA ALA A 104 17.88 -8.84 5.82
C ALA A 104 17.39 -8.32 7.19
N SER A 105 18.31 -7.85 8.04
CA SER A 105 18.02 -7.31 9.38
C SER A 105 17.18 -6.04 9.39
N SER A 106 17.18 -5.26 8.29
CA SER A 106 16.43 -3.99 8.22
C SER A 106 15.20 -4.05 7.30
N ARG A 107 14.90 -5.20 6.68
CA ARG A 107 13.74 -5.35 5.78
C ARG A 107 12.40 -5.08 6.45
N LEU A 108 12.27 -5.47 7.72
CA LEU A 108 11.05 -5.19 8.49
C LEU A 108 10.91 -3.70 8.80
N LEU A 109 12.01 -3.03 9.11
CA LEU A 109 12.04 -1.58 9.28
C LEU A 109 11.77 -0.85 7.96
N PHE A 110 12.23 -1.39 6.82
CA PHE A 110 11.85 -0.91 5.50
C PHE A 110 10.33 -0.98 5.33
N LEU A 111 9.72 -2.14 5.59
CA LEU A 111 8.28 -2.33 5.45
C LEU A 111 7.47 -1.39 6.36
N ALA A 112 7.83 -1.31 7.64
CA ALA A 112 7.18 -0.39 8.58
C ALA A 112 7.28 1.07 8.12
N LYS A 113 8.47 1.52 7.71
CA LYS A 113 8.66 2.88 7.18
C LYS A 113 7.91 3.13 5.87
N LEU A 114 7.79 2.12 5.02
CA LEU A 114 7.04 2.21 3.78
C LEU A 114 5.54 2.34 4.07
N ILE A 115 5.00 1.56 5.02
CA ILE A 115 3.61 1.69 5.47
C ILE A 115 3.37 3.07 6.08
N SER A 116 4.24 3.54 6.99
CA SER A 116 4.16 4.89 7.57
C SER A 116 4.18 5.97 6.50
N PHE A 117 5.10 5.87 5.55
CA PHE A 117 5.16 6.79 4.43
C PHE A 117 3.87 6.76 3.60
N GLY A 118 3.36 5.57 3.28
CA GLY A 118 2.11 5.40 2.54
C GLY A 118 0.91 6.06 3.23
N MET A 119 0.84 6.02 4.56
CA MET A 119 -0.21 6.68 5.35
C MET A 119 -0.13 8.21 5.28
N GLU A 120 1.06 8.78 5.16
CA GLU A 120 1.30 10.24 5.08
C GLU A 120 1.07 10.82 3.68
N ARG A 121 1.00 9.98 2.65
CA ARG A 121 0.84 10.44 1.27
C ARG A 121 -0.51 11.13 1.07
N GLN A 122 -0.53 12.08 0.13
CA GLN A 122 -1.78 12.69 -0.31
C GLN A 122 -2.72 11.63 -0.85
N PHE A 123 -3.91 11.54 -0.27
CA PHE A 123 -4.91 10.55 -0.65
C PHE A 123 -5.65 11.02 -1.90
N ILE A 124 -5.46 10.29 -3.01
CA ILE A 124 -6.20 10.52 -4.25
C ILE A 124 -7.46 9.65 -4.22
N LYS A 125 -8.62 10.28 -4.08
CA LYS A 125 -9.89 9.57 -4.09
C LYS A 125 -10.14 8.97 -5.46
N ARG A 126 -10.53 7.70 -5.49
CA ARG A 126 -11.00 7.05 -6.72
C ARG A 126 -12.26 7.75 -7.23
N ASP A 127 -12.21 8.27 -8.44
CA ASP A 127 -13.37 8.84 -9.13
C ASP A 127 -13.99 7.82 -10.11
N THR A 128 -15.15 8.17 -10.67
CA THR A 128 -15.90 7.30 -11.59
C THR A 128 -15.14 7.02 -12.90
N LYS A 129 -14.19 7.87 -13.29
CA LYS A 129 -13.34 7.67 -14.48
C LYS A 129 -12.27 6.63 -14.20
N ASN A 130 -11.60 6.71 -13.05
CA ASN A 130 -10.62 5.73 -12.57
C ASN A 130 -11.24 4.36 -12.27
N GLN A 131 -12.49 4.32 -11.78
CA GLN A 131 -13.20 3.06 -11.52
C GLN A 131 -13.36 2.19 -12.77
N LYS A 132 -13.56 2.79 -13.95
CA LYS A 132 -13.73 2.04 -15.21
C LYS A 132 -12.47 1.28 -15.64
N LEU A 133 -11.28 1.79 -15.30
CA LEU A 133 -9.99 1.11 -15.57
C LEU A 133 -9.74 -0.06 -14.62
N ILE A 134 -10.10 0.14 -13.36
CA ILE A 134 -9.87 -0.83 -12.28
C ILE A 134 -10.91 -1.96 -12.33
N ALA A 135 -12.11 -1.72 -12.87
CA ALA A 135 -13.14 -2.76 -13.04
C ALA A 135 -12.68 -3.94 -13.93
N GLY A 136 -11.71 -3.70 -14.82
CA GLY A 136 -11.04 -4.76 -15.59
C GLY A 136 -9.79 -5.36 -14.92
N GLY A 137 -9.36 -4.83 -13.76
CA GLY A 137 -8.19 -5.28 -13.00
C GLY A 137 -6.83 -5.08 -13.68
N ALA A 138 -6.78 -4.57 -14.91
CA ALA A 138 -5.61 -4.64 -15.77
C ALA A 138 -4.76 -3.35 -15.81
N LEU A 139 -5.31 -2.20 -15.38
CA LEU A 139 -4.67 -0.89 -15.62
C LEU A 139 -4.60 -0.04 -14.35
N SER A 140 -3.41 0.53 -14.11
CA SER A 140 -3.16 1.52 -13.06
C SER A 140 -3.89 2.84 -13.36
N PRO A 141 -4.38 3.59 -12.35
CA PRO A 141 -5.00 4.91 -12.52
C PRO A 141 -4.16 5.89 -13.36
N ILE A 142 -2.83 5.80 -13.27
CA ILE A 142 -1.90 6.68 -13.98
C ILE A 142 -1.97 6.52 -15.50
N VAL A 143 -2.48 5.38 -15.99
CA VAL A 143 -2.67 5.15 -17.42
C VAL A 143 -3.60 6.20 -18.04
N LEU A 144 -4.48 6.85 -17.27
CA LEU A 144 -5.29 7.97 -17.77
C LEU A 144 -4.46 9.16 -18.22
N ASP A 145 -3.34 9.45 -17.56
CA ASP A 145 -2.50 10.59 -17.91
C ASP A 145 -1.79 10.37 -19.26
N TYR A 146 -1.70 9.11 -19.70
CA TYR A 146 -1.14 8.71 -20.99
C TYR A 146 -2.21 8.50 -22.08
N ILE A 147 -3.49 8.42 -21.73
CA ILE A 147 -4.60 8.24 -22.69
C ILE A 147 -5.33 9.58 -22.83
N MET A 148 -5.12 10.26 -23.97
CA MET A 148 -5.67 11.60 -24.22
C MET A 148 -7.20 11.71 -24.01
N ASP A 149 -7.97 10.67 -24.36
CA ASP A 149 -9.42 10.68 -24.22
C ASP A 149 -9.95 9.99 -22.95
N SER A 150 -9.05 9.54 -22.05
CA SER A 150 -9.40 8.76 -20.85
C SER A 150 -10.25 7.49 -21.11
N GLU A 151 -10.42 7.09 -22.38
CA GLU A 151 -11.09 5.87 -22.78
C GLU A 151 -10.05 4.78 -23.06
N VAL A 152 -10.14 3.66 -22.32
CA VAL A 152 -9.33 2.48 -22.64
C VAL A 152 -9.66 2.03 -24.07
N PRO A 153 -8.66 1.91 -24.96
CA PRO A 153 -8.90 1.39 -26.30
C PRO A 153 -9.63 0.05 -26.21
N LYS A 154 -10.81 -0.03 -26.81
CA LYS A 154 -11.56 -1.29 -26.84
C LYS A 154 -10.75 -2.30 -27.64
N PRO A 155 -10.65 -3.57 -27.19
CA PRO A 155 -10.10 -4.64 -28.01
C PRO A 155 -10.74 -4.61 -29.39
N CYS A 156 -9.94 -4.36 -30.42
CA CYS A 156 -10.46 -4.26 -31.77
C CYS A 156 -10.94 -5.66 -32.19
N ARG A 157 -12.25 -5.81 -32.39
CA ARG A 157 -12.87 -7.09 -32.78
C ARG A 157 -12.34 -7.65 -34.11
N HIS A 158 -11.70 -6.81 -34.92
CA HIS A 158 -11.11 -7.16 -36.20
C HIS A 158 -9.59 -7.36 -36.12
N PHE A 159 -8.98 -7.18 -34.94
CA PHE A 159 -7.55 -7.42 -34.76
C PHE A 159 -7.32 -8.92 -34.57
N ILE A 160 -7.29 -9.62 -35.70
CA ILE A 160 -6.83 -11.00 -35.79
C ILE A 160 -5.30 -10.94 -35.73
N GLY A 161 -4.71 -11.66 -34.79
CA GLY A 161 -3.31 -11.56 -34.39
C GLY A 161 -2.30 -11.62 -35.53
N ARG A 162 -1.16 -10.97 -35.26
CA ARG A 162 0.09 -11.03 -36.03
C ARG A 162 0.73 -12.41 -35.96
N ASP A 163 0.06 -13.46 -36.40
CA ASP A 163 0.66 -14.80 -36.42
C ASP A 163 1.86 -14.89 -37.40
N LYS A 164 2.17 -13.80 -38.13
CA LYS A 164 3.22 -13.72 -39.16
C LYS A 164 4.15 -12.50 -39.08
N GLU A 165 4.12 -11.69 -38.00
CA GLU A 165 5.03 -10.52 -37.87
C GLU A 165 6.18 -10.75 -36.86
N LEU A 166 6.86 -11.91 -36.95
CA LEU A 166 8.17 -12.15 -36.32
C LEU A 166 9.24 -12.33 -37.41
#